data_AF-A0A5C6M455-F1
#
_entry.id   AF-A0A5C6M455-F1
#
_cell.length_a   1.000
_cell.length_b   1.000
_cell.length_c   1.000
_cell.angle_alpha   90.00
_cell.angle_beta   90.00
_cell.angle_gamma   90.00
#
_symmetry.space_group_name_H-M   'P 1'
#
loop_
_entity.id
_entity.type
_entity.pdbx_description
1 polymer ?
#
loop_
_entity_poly.entity_id
_entity_poly.type
_entity_poly.pdbx_seq_one_letter_code
_entity_poly.pdbx_strand_id
1 'polypeptide(L)'
;MYQEILGTIVEPITIHTLGGQSTITIYNQDFMVIVNASGNSYHVDEALFNTVYQRYQQLPTEDRVRAGQYTHPLWEDCPNLISPPYIAAVINHFTI
;
A
#
# COMPACT_ATOMS: atom_id res chain seq x y z
N MET A 1 -6.67 -11.43 2.78
CA MET A 1 -5.63 -10.48 2.32
C MET A 1 -5.13 -9.56 3.43
N TYR A 2 -5.93 -8.64 3.99
CA TYR A 2 -5.41 -7.72 5.03
C TYR A 2 -4.77 -8.46 6.23
N GLN A 3 -5.56 -9.29 6.92
CA GLN A 3 -5.09 -10.05 8.09
C GLN A 3 -3.95 -11.02 7.77
N GLU A 4 -3.94 -11.55 6.54
CA GLU A 4 -2.90 -12.43 6.03
C GLU A 4 -1.57 -11.67 5.89
N ILE A 5 -1.57 -10.53 5.17
CA ILE A 5 -0.40 -9.67 5.05
C ILE A 5 0.07 -9.21 6.43
N LEU A 6 -0.86 -8.74 7.28
CA LEU A 6 -0.53 -8.28 8.62
C LEU A 6 0.18 -9.38 9.44
N GLY A 7 -0.31 -10.62 9.37
CA GLY A 7 0.30 -11.77 10.02
C GLY A 7 1.70 -12.15 9.51
N THR A 8 2.08 -11.72 8.29
CA THR A 8 3.44 -11.94 7.76
C THR A 8 4.46 -10.90 8.24
N ILE A 9 4.00 -9.73 8.69
CA ILE A 9 4.86 -8.64 9.13
C ILE A 9 5.25 -8.89 10.59
N VAL A 10 6.32 -9.67 10.79
CA VAL A 10 6.92 -9.93 12.10
C VAL A 10 7.98 -8.88 12.45
N GLU A 11 8.66 -8.37 11.43
CA GLU A 11 9.64 -7.28 11.49
C GLU A 11 9.24 -6.19 10.48
N PRO A 12 9.70 -4.94 10.62
CA PRO A 12 9.40 -3.89 9.67
C PRO A 12 9.87 -4.25 8.25
N ILE A 13 8.97 -4.09 7.26
CA ILE A 13 9.26 -4.41 5.85
C ILE A 13 9.39 -3.13 5.05
N THR A 14 10.52 -2.96 4.36
CA THR A 14 10.77 -1.81 3.49
C THR A 14 10.49 -2.18 2.04
N ILE A 15 9.62 -1.40 1.38
CA ILE A 15 9.26 -1.56 -0.04
C ILE A 15 9.78 -0.36 -0.82
N HIS A 16 10.43 -0.63 -1.94
CA HIS A 16 10.83 0.39 -2.90
C HIS A 16 9.65 0.86 -3.73
N THR A 17 9.58 2.17 -3.94
CA THR A 17 8.51 2.81 -4.70
C THR A 17 9.09 3.85 -5.66
N LEU A 18 8.27 4.44 -6.55
CA LEU A 18 8.73 5.41 -7.57
C LEU A 18 9.93 4.88 -8.40
N GLY A 19 9.89 3.63 -8.85
CA GLY A 19 11.00 3.02 -9.60
C GLY A 19 12.31 2.91 -8.79
N GLY A 20 12.23 2.81 -7.47
CA GLY A 20 13.38 2.70 -6.57
C GLY A 20 13.87 4.03 -5.99
N GLN A 21 13.27 5.15 -6.37
CA GLN A 21 13.69 6.49 -5.91
C GLN A 21 13.14 6.85 -4.53
N SER A 22 12.20 6.07 -4.00
CA SER A 22 11.66 6.27 -2.66
C SER A 22 11.36 4.93 -1.99
N THR A 23 11.02 4.99 -0.70
CA THR A 23 10.68 3.82 0.10
C THR A 23 9.49 4.10 0.99
N ILE A 24 8.81 3.01 1.33
CA ILE A 24 7.90 2.95 2.47
C ILE A 24 8.33 1.82 3.40
N THR A 25 8.07 1.99 4.69
CA THR A 25 8.28 0.96 5.70
C THR A 25 6.93 0.58 6.31
N ILE A 26 6.65 -0.71 6.41
CA ILE A 26 5.42 -1.23 6.97
C ILE A 26 5.70 -1.83 8.34
N TYR A 27 4.89 -1.48 9.32
CA TYR A 27 4.92 -2.04 10.67
C TYR A 27 3.60 -2.76 10.96
N ASN A 28 3.69 -3.82 11.75
CA ASN A 28 2.55 -4.42 12.42
C ASN A 28 2.55 -3.97 13.88
N GLN A 29 1.55 -3.20 14.26
CA GLN A 29 1.31 -2.73 15.63
C GLN A 29 -0.10 -3.11 16.08
N ASP A 30 -0.49 -4.37 15.88
CA ASP A 30 -1.88 -4.87 15.91
C ASP A 30 -2.77 -4.36 14.75
N PHE A 31 -2.27 -3.36 14.02
CA PHE A 31 -2.77 -2.83 12.77
C PHE A 31 -1.62 -2.47 11.83
N MET A 32 -1.92 -2.31 10.55
CA MET A 32 -0.93 -1.93 9.55
C MET A 32 -0.61 -0.43 9.65
N VAL A 33 0.67 -0.11 9.82
CA VAL A 33 1.19 1.26 9.73
C VAL A 33 2.16 1.35 8.57
N ILE A 34 1.93 2.32 7.69
CA ILE A 34 2.86 2.61 6.60
C ILE A 34 3.54 3.94 6.88
N VAL A 35 4.87 3.95 6.88
CA VAL A 35 5.69 5.16 7.02
C VAL A 35 6.40 5.43 5.71
N ASN A 36 6.27 6.63 5.17
CA ASN A 36 6.96 7.01 3.94
C ASN A 36 8.39 7.51 4.19
N ALA A 37 9.18 7.71 3.13
CA ALA A 37 10.56 8.20 3.22
C ALA A 37 10.72 9.56 3.92
N SER A 38 9.66 10.36 4.03
CA SER A 38 9.65 11.64 4.75
C SER A 38 9.32 11.49 6.24
N GLY A 39 9.09 10.26 6.72
CA GLY A 39 8.70 9.98 8.10
C GLY A 39 7.21 10.16 8.40
N ASN A 40 6.38 10.44 7.39
CA ASN A 40 4.94 10.54 7.59
C ASN A 40 4.34 9.14 7.78
N SER A 41 3.56 8.97 8.86
CA SER A 41 2.91 7.72 9.22
C SER A 41 1.43 7.73 8.79
N TYR A 42 0.99 6.60 8.25
CA TYR A 42 -0.37 6.36 7.82
C TYR A 42 -0.89 5.09 8.48
N HIS A 43 -1.93 5.24 9.30
CA HIS A 43 -2.66 4.12 9.85
C HIS A 43 -3.58 3.56 8.76
N VAL A 44 -3.42 2.27 8.45
CA VAL A 44 -4.24 1.53 7.49
C VAL A 44 -5.08 0.51 8.25
N ASP A 45 -6.35 0.85 8.45
CA ASP A 45 -7.33 -0.11 8.95
C ASP A 45 -7.77 -1.09 7.83
N GLU A 46 -8.43 -2.17 8.24
CA GLU A 46 -8.89 -3.21 7.33
C GLU A 46 -9.93 -2.69 6.32
N ALA A 47 -10.77 -1.74 6.69
CA ALA A 47 -11.82 -1.22 5.82
C ALA A 47 -11.24 -0.39 4.67
N LEU A 48 -10.30 0.50 4.98
CA LEU A 48 -9.52 1.27 4.01
C LEU A 48 -8.72 0.34 3.11
N PHE A 49 -8.02 -0.64 3.69
CA PHE A 49 -7.25 -1.61 2.90
C PHE A 49 -8.15 -2.35 1.91
N ASN A 50 -9.28 -2.88 2.37
CA ASN A 50 -10.19 -3.64 1.53
C ASN A 50 -10.81 -2.78 0.42
N THR A 51 -11.10 -1.51 0.70
CA THR A 51 -11.56 -0.54 -0.32
C THR A 51 -10.53 -0.38 -1.42
N VAL A 52 -9.25 -0.16 -1.05
CA VAL A 52 -8.16 -0.03 -2.03
C VAL A 52 -7.91 -1.35 -2.76
N TYR A 53 -7.94 -2.48 -2.06
CA TYR A 53 -7.76 -3.80 -2.64
C TYR A 53 -8.83 -4.14 -3.69
N GLN A 54 -10.09 -3.85 -3.42
CA GLN A 54 -11.18 -4.03 -4.39
C GLN A 54 -10.94 -3.21 -5.67
N ARG A 55 -10.56 -1.93 -5.53
CA ARG A 55 -10.23 -1.07 -6.68
C ARG A 55 -9.00 -1.57 -7.42
N TYR A 56 -7.98 -2.00 -6.69
CA TYR A 56 -6.75 -2.57 -7.25
C TYR A 56 -7.05 -3.82 -8.11
N GLN A 57 -7.94 -4.69 -7.65
CA GLN A 57 -8.36 -5.87 -8.42
C GLN A 57 -9.16 -5.52 -9.68
N GLN A 58 -9.78 -4.34 -9.76
CA GLN A 58 -10.49 -3.88 -10.96
C GLN A 58 -9.54 -3.30 -12.01
N LEU A 59 -8.28 -3.01 -11.66
CA LEU A 59 -7.30 -2.49 -12.62
C LEU A 59 -6.76 -3.59 -13.54
N PRO A 60 -6.47 -3.26 -14.81
CA PRO A 60 -5.63 -4.08 -15.67
C PRO A 60 -4.29 -4.38 -15.01
N THR A 61 -3.69 -5.55 -15.32
CA THR A 61 -2.43 -6.00 -14.69
C THR A 61 -1.30 -4.98 -14.82
N GLU A 62 -1.20 -4.30 -15.96
CA GLU A 62 -0.19 -3.26 -16.22
C GLU A 62 -0.34 -2.04 -15.29
N ASP A 63 -1.57 -1.67 -14.95
CA ASP A 63 -1.86 -0.52 -14.09
C ASP A 63 -1.75 -0.86 -12.60
N ARG A 64 -1.91 -2.14 -12.23
CA ARG A 64 -1.66 -2.62 -10.86
C ARG A 64 -0.23 -2.35 -10.40
N VAL A 65 0.75 -2.56 -11.28
CA VAL A 65 2.17 -2.26 -10.99
C VAL A 65 2.38 -0.76 -10.85
N ARG A 66 1.76 0.04 -11.71
CA ARG A 66 1.88 1.51 -11.72
C ARG A 66 1.19 2.17 -10.53
N ALA A 67 0.13 1.54 -10.00
CA ALA A 67 -0.61 2.02 -8.84
C ALA A 67 0.28 2.05 -7.59
N GLY A 68 1.07 0.99 -7.39
CA GLY A 68 2.08 0.90 -6.32
C GLY A 68 3.29 1.83 -6.52
N GLN A 69 3.40 2.50 -7.67
CA GLN A 69 4.46 3.45 -7.98
C GLN A 69 3.97 4.91 -7.97
N TYR A 70 2.80 5.22 -7.42
CA TYR A 70 2.17 6.56 -7.43
C TYR A 70 2.01 7.17 -8.82
N THR A 71 2.08 6.37 -9.88
CA THR A 71 2.04 6.90 -11.24
C THR A 71 0.61 6.95 -11.74
N HIS A 72 -0.14 5.84 -11.66
CA HIS A 72 -1.55 5.75 -12.04
C HIS A 72 -2.20 4.48 -11.49
N PRO A 73 -3.51 4.48 -11.17
CA PRO A 73 -4.42 5.61 -11.10
C PRO A 73 -4.26 6.42 -9.81
N LEU A 74 -4.67 7.69 -9.82
CA LEU A 74 -4.91 8.45 -8.60
C LEU A 74 -6.33 8.15 -8.11
N TRP A 75 -6.48 7.61 -6.91
CA TRP A 75 -7.78 7.27 -6.35
C TRP A 75 -8.39 8.48 -5.64
N GLU A 76 -9.01 9.37 -6.43
CA GLU A 76 -9.58 10.65 -5.98
C GLU A 76 -10.68 10.50 -4.92
N ASP A 77 -11.45 9.42 -4.97
CA ASP A 77 -12.56 9.19 -4.02
C ASP A 77 -12.16 8.42 -2.75
N CYS A 78 -10.86 8.24 -2.47
CA CYS A 78 -10.44 7.55 -1.26
C CYS A 78 -10.25 8.52 -0.09
N PRO A 79 -10.69 8.14 1.14
CA PRO A 79 -10.38 8.92 2.33
C PRO A 79 -8.85 8.91 2.48
N ASN A 80 -8.24 10.08 2.28
CA ASN A 80 -6.80 10.29 2.17
C ASN A 80 -6.19 9.87 0.82
N LEU A 81 -6.22 10.75 -0.18
CA LEU A 81 -5.65 10.60 -1.53
C LEU A 81 -4.23 10.02 -1.60
N ILE A 82 -3.45 10.16 -0.52
CA ILE A 82 -2.04 9.78 -0.43
C ILE A 82 -1.88 8.30 -0.01
N SER A 83 -2.75 7.80 0.86
CA SER A 83 -2.66 6.42 1.39
C SER A 83 -2.90 5.31 0.36
N PRO A 84 -3.80 5.44 -0.63
CA PRO A 84 -4.12 4.37 -1.57
C PRO A 84 -2.93 3.89 -2.40
N PRO A 85 -2.08 4.75 -2.99
CA PRO A 85 -0.85 4.29 -3.64
C PRO A 85 0.10 3.52 -2.71
N TYR A 86 0.20 3.90 -1.44
CA TYR A 86 0.99 3.16 -0.45
C TYR A 86 0.42 1.75 -0.24
N ILE A 87 -0.89 1.65 -0.05
CA ILE A 87 -1.60 0.39 0.13
C ILE A 87 -1.48 -0.49 -1.13
N ALA A 88 -1.54 0.09 -2.32
CA ALA A 88 -1.33 -0.62 -3.57
C ALA A 88 0.09 -1.18 -3.70
N ALA A 89 1.10 -0.44 -3.24
CA ALA A 89 2.47 -0.93 -3.18
C ALA A 89 2.60 -2.14 -2.25
N VAL A 90 1.92 -2.11 -1.09
CA VAL A 90 1.83 -3.25 -0.18
C VAL A 90 1.19 -4.44 -0.87
N ILE A 91 -0.02 -4.28 -1.44
CA ILE A 91 -0.73 -5.36 -2.12
C ILE A 91 0.15 -5.99 -3.22
N ASN A 92 0.77 -5.16 -4.05
CA ASN A 92 1.64 -5.61 -5.13
C ASN A 92 2.78 -6.48 -4.60
N HIS A 93 3.49 -6.01 -3.57
CA HIS A 93 4.63 -6.72 -2.98
C HIS A 93 4.30 -8.11 -2.44
N PHE A 94 3.08 -8.32 -1.93
CA PHE A 94 2.66 -9.60 -1.36
C PHE A 94 1.89 -10.51 -2.33
N THR A 95 1.62 -10.05 -3.56
CA THR A 95 0.80 -10.80 -4.53
C THR A 95 1.49 -11.11 -5.86
N ILE A 96 2.60 -10.43 -6.16
CA ILE A 96 3.41 -10.61 -7.38
C ILE A 96 4.85 -10.93 -6.96
#